data_AF-A0A437SIM6-F1
#
_entry.id   AF-A0A437SIM6-F1
#
_cell.length_a   1.000
_cell.length_b   1.000
_cell.length_c   1.000
_cell.angle_alpha   90.00
_cell.angle_beta   90.00
_cell.angle_gamma   90.00
#
_symmetry.space_group_name_H-M   'P 1'
#
loop_
_entity.id
_entity.type
_entity.pdbx_description
1 polymer ?
#
loop_
_entity_poly.entity_id
_entity_poly.type
_entity_poly.pdbx_seq_one_letter_code
_entity_poly.pdbx_strand_id
1 'polypeptide(L)' 'MIIVVDRIEDVYERCKEKRCTIQEEIQTYPWEMRGFKVVDPDGYFLRVTSKGRVCSSR' A
#
# COMPACT_ATOMS: atom_id res chain seq x y z
N MET A 1 10.97 1.80 0.71
CA MET A 1 10.75 1.28 -0.67
C MET A 1 9.27 1.40 -1.04
N ILE A 2 8.93 1.54 -2.32
CA ILE A 2 7.52 1.61 -2.80
C ILE A 2 7.22 0.37 -3.64
N ILE A 3 6.09 -0.28 -3.36
CA ILE A 3 5.57 -1.42 -4.09
C ILE A 3 4.22 -1.02 -4.69
N VAL A 4 4.08 -1.14 -6.01
CA VAL A 4 2.82 -0.84 -6.71
C VAL A 4 2.08 -2.15 -6.95
N VAL A 5 0.80 -2.20 -6.57
CA VAL A 5 -0.05 -3.38 -6.69
C VAL A 5 -1.38 -3.04 -7.35
N ASP A 6 -2.04 -4.04 -7.94
CA ASP A 6 -3.36 -3.84 -8.56
C ASP A 6 -4.49 -3.90 -7.54
N ARG A 7 -4.43 -4.85 -6.59
CA ARG A 7 -5.48 -5.07 -5.57
C ARG A 7 -4.91 -4.80 -4.18
N ILE A 8 -5.04 -3.56 -3.72
CA ILE A 8 -4.40 -3.12 -2.48
C ILE A 8 -5.03 -3.75 -1.23
N GLU A 9 -6.34 -3.95 -1.23
CA GLU A 9 -7.09 -4.59 -0.13
C GLU A 9 -6.63 -6.04 0.09
N ASP A 10 -6.50 -6.82 -0.99
CA ASP A 10 -6.03 -8.21 -0.92
C ASP A 10 -4.62 -8.31 -0.31
N VAL A 11 -3.72 -7.38 -0.66
CA VAL A 11 -2.35 -7.35 -0.13
C VAL A 11 -2.34 -6.92 1.33
N TYR A 12 -3.17 -5.94 1.69
CA TYR A 12 -3.30 -5.46 3.05
C TYR A 12 -3.82 -6.56 4.00
N GLU A 13 -4.87 -7.29 3.61
CA GLU A 13 -5.37 -8.43 4.41
C GLU A 13 -4.31 -9.53 4.56
N ARG A 14 -3.58 -9.85 3.48
CA ARG A 14 -2.45 -10.80 3.56
C ARG A 14 -1.34 -10.33 4.48
N CYS A 15 -1.07 -9.03 4.54
CA CYS A 15 -0.11 -8.46 5.49
C CYS A 15 -0.59 -8.64 6.94
N LYS A 16 -1.88 -8.45 7.21
CA LYS A 16 -2.47 -8.72 8.54
C LYS A 16 -2.38 -10.19 8.92
N GLU A 17 -2.76 -11.09 8.01
CA GLU A 17 -2.68 -12.55 8.22
C GLU A 17 -1.24 -12.99 8.54
N LYS A 18 -0.25 -12.40 7.85
CA LYS A 18 1.18 -12.68 8.07
C LYS A 18 1.79 -11.92 9.26
N ARG A 19 0.99 -11.17 10.02
CA ARG A 19 1.43 -10.38 11.18
C ARG A 19 2.51 -9.35 10.83
N CYS A 20 2.46 -8.78 9.63
CA CYS A 20 3.25 -7.59 9.31
C CYS A 20 2.80 -6.42 10.20
N THR A 21 3.74 -5.60 10.64
CA THR A 21 3.41 -4.39 11.41
C THR A 21 2.87 -3.32 10.46
N ILE A 22 1.56 -3.09 10.48
CA ILE A 22 0.94 -1.97 9.78
C ILE A 22 1.29 -0.68 10.52
N GLN A 23 1.97 0.25 9.85
CA GLN A 23 2.33 1.56 10.40
C GLN A 23 1.30 2.63 10.03
N GLU A 24 0.82 2.59 8.78
CA GLU A 24 -0.28 3.43 8.30
C GLU A 24 -1.32 2.52 7.67
N GLU A 25 -2.57 2.70 8.08
CA GLU A 25 -3.74 2.05 7.48
C GLU A 25 -3.92 2.45 6.00
N ILE A 26 -4.78 1.73 5.27
CA ILE A 26 -5.14 2.13 3.91
C ILE A 26 -5.76 3.52 3.94
N GLN A 27 -5.13 4.47 3.24
CA GLN A 27 -5.62 5.83 3.09
C GLN A 27 -5.43 6.33 1.67
N THR A 28 -6.17 7.36 1.31
CA THR A 28 -5.96 8.11 0.06
C THR A 28 -4.97 9.23 0.33
N TYR A 29 -3.87 9.25 -0.42
CA TYR A 29 -2.88 10.31 -0.34
C TYR A 29 -3.31 11.55 -1.14
N PRO A 30 -2.70 12.73 -0.90
CA PRO A 30 -3.07 13.99 -1.59
C PRO A 30 -2.97 13.96 -3.12
N TRP A 31 -2.21 13.01 -3.68
CA TRP A 31 -2.08 12.79 -5.13
C TRP A 31 -3.03 11.70 -5.65
N GLU A 32 -4.15 11.48 -4.97
CA GLU A 32 -5.26 10.60 -5.38
C GLU A 32 -4.89 9.11 -5.54
N MET A 33 -3.76 8.68 -4.98
CA MET A 33 -3.41 7.25 -4.89
C MET A 33 -3.80 6.70 -3.53
N ARG A 34 -4.26 5.45 -3.50
CA ARG A 34 -4.50 4.71 -2.26
C ARG A 34 -3.26 3.92 -1.87
N GLY A 35 -2.96 3.87 -0.58
CA GLY A 35 -1.76 3.24 -0.08
C GLY A 35 -1.81 2.95 1.41
N PHE A 36 -0.96 2.05 1.87
CA PHE A 36 -0.70 1.78 3.28
C PHE A 36 0.82 1.60 3.50
N LYS A 37 1.26 1.65 4.76
CA LYS A 37 2.66 1.41 5.12
C LYS A 37 2.80 0.22 6.05
N VAL A 38 3.83 -0.57 5.82
CA VAL A 38 4.24 -1.64 6.72
C VAL A 38 5.72 -1.49 7.08
N VAL A 39 6.06 -2.06 8.24
CA VAL A 39 7.44 -2.24 8.67
C VAL A 39 7.77 -3.71 8.52
N ASP A 40 8.89 -4.01 7.86
CA ASP A 40 9.40 -5.37 7.84
C ASP A 40 10.17 -5.68 9.16
N PRO A 41 10.48 -6.96 9.45
CA PRO A 41 11.14 -7.34 10.70
C PRO A 41 12.50 -6.65 10.95
N ASP A 42 13.22 -6.23 9.91
CA ASP A 42 14.50 -5.53 10.04
C ASP A 42 14.32 -4.01 10.27
N GLY A 43 13.08 -3.52 10.28
CA GLY A 43 12.73 -2.14 10.61
C GLY A 43 12.62 -1.19 9.42
N TYR A 44 12.68 -1.67 8.18
CA TYR A 44 12.51 -0.81 7.00
C TYR A 44 11.04 -0.55 6.67
N PHE A 45 10.80 0.65 6.15
CA PHE A 45 9.46 1.07 5.73
C PHE A 45 9.18 0.69 4.27
N LEU A 46 8.09 -0.04 4.10
CA LEU A 46 7.53 -0.41 2.81
C LEU A 46 6.20 0.34 2.64
N ARG A 47 6.09 1.14 1.58
CA ARG A 47 4.83 1.71 1.14
C ARG A 47 4.24 0.83 0.05
N VAL A 48 3.04 0.32 0.27
CA VAL A 48 2.27 -0.39 -0.75
C VAL A 48 1.22 0.56 -1.30
N THR A 49 1.13 0.72 -2.61
CA THR A 49 0.20 1.66 -3.24
C THR A 49 -0.50 1.03 -4.43
N SER A 50 -1.78 1.37 -4.62
CA SER A 50 -2.51 0.98 -5.82
C SER A 50 -1.94 1.73 -7.03
N LYS A 51 -2.04 1.16 -8.23
CA LYS A 51 -1.89 1.96 -9.45
C LYS A 51 -2.89 3.12 -9.37
N GLY A 52 -2.39 4.35 -9.43
CA GLY A 52 -3.28 5.50 -9.60
C GLY A 52 -4.07 5.32 -10.88
N ARG A 53 -5.27 5.89 -10.97
CA ARG A 53 -5.88 6.06 -12.29
C ARG A 53 -4.93 6.98 -13.05
N VAL A 54 -4.09 6.41 -13.92
CA VAL A 54 -3.57 7.19 -15.03
C VAL A 54 -4.83 7.78 -15.66
N CYS A 55 -4.88 9.10 -15.76
CA CYS A 55 -5.93 9.80 -16.48
C CYS A 55 -5.87 9.28 -17.92
N SER A 56 -6.55 8.17 -18.19
CA SER A 56 -6.75 7.65 -19.53
C SER A 56 -7.84 8.53 -20.09
N SER A 57 -7.44 9.72 -20.54
CA SER A 57 -8.19 10.55 -21.47
C SER A 57 -8.62 9.63 -22.61
N ARG A 58 -9.89 9.23 -22.61
CA ARG A 58 -10.58 8.88 -23.84
C ARG A 58 -11.38 10.09 -24.26
#